data_AF-A0A094ADH0-F1
#
_entry.id   AF-A0A094ADH0-F1
#
_cell.length_a   1.000
_cell.length_b   1.000
_cell.length_c   1.000
_cell.angle_alpha   90.00
_cell.angle_beta   90.00
_cell.angle_gamma   90.00
#
_symmetry.space_group_name_H-M   'P 1'
#
loop_
_entity.id
_entity.type
_entity.pdbx_description
1 polymer ?
#
loop_
_entity_poly.entity_id
_entity_poly.type
_entity_poly.pdbx_seq_one_letter_code
_entity_poly.pdbx_strand_id
1 'polypeptide(L)'
;MSAILSADDLNDFISPGVACIKPIETLPPPAAEENPYELKFSNEEPLPSDLPPAEISLTDCLACSGCVTSAEAVLVSLQSHAEVLNALDGAPALQLAQDGSIQSGEGSNDGRIYIASVSPQSRASIAAAFGISEPEAGYMIEQLLSGPQGLRIGGAHKNGFQWVVDTNVAREACLVLGAEEVATSMQGGKEGPVKPILTSSCPGWICYAEKTHPHVLPHLSRLKSPQALMGTLLKTTLSKKLKISPDRIWHVAVMPCFDKKLEASRQELTDIHWDGEASPETTGVRDVDCVITSKELIMLAESRGIDFAALPRSQLSHSLSFPDPALHNFLFPPRSSTQSNGDRAAGTSGGNLYYILQYFASQHPGSTIQTNRGRNADVIDYNVISSSGEILFKTARYYGFRNIQNLVRKLKPVRPSRMPGGRPVGAARKPVGKAGSSVELSYVEVMACPGGCTNGGGQIKVDDPIVAERLGRETKAGPQEQKDWLAAVDEAYFSGSETGAVESSGNGEMEVDEPSDTIYGISPSRIKNTLSHWADVTAIPLDKLAYTSYIAVISDVGKDKTTDTERVVQLAGKIGGGW
;
A
#
# COMPACT_ATOMS: atom_id res chain seq x y z
N MET A 1 33.04 -21.70 11.21
CA MET A 1 33.85 -21.00 10.20
C MET A 1 32.94 -20.02 9.49
N SER A 2 33.27 -18.74 9.59
CA SER A 2 32.54 -17.62 8.99
C SER A 2 32.58 -17.72 7.47
N ALA A 3 31.41 -17.81 6.83
CA ALA A 3 31.31 -17.53 5.41
C ALA A 3 31.61 -16.05 5.22
N ILE A 4 32.80 -15.74 4.72
CA ILE A 4 33.16 -14.43 4.21
C ILE A 4 32.27 -14.21 2.99
N LEU A 5 31.25 -13.37 3.15
CA LEU A 5 30.36 -12.94 2.08
C LEU A 5 31.18 -12.24 1.00
N SER A 6 30.96 -12.63 -0.26
CA SER A 6 31.64 -12.04 -1.41
C SER A 6 31.09 -10.63 -1.69
N ALA A 7 31.84 -9.81 -2.44
CA ALA A 7 31.38 -8.48 -2.84
C ALA A 7 30.11 -8.50 -3.71
N ASP A 8 29.75 -9.66 -4.29
CA ASP A 8 28.53 -9.82 -5.07
C ASP A 8 27.28 -9.99 -4.17
N ASP A 9 27.44 -10.42 -2.90
CA ASP A 9 26.36 -10.52 -1.91
C ASP A 9 25.99 -9.16 -1.26
N LEU A 10 26.71 -8.09 -1.62
CA LEU A 10 26.54 -6.72 -1.14
C LEU A 10 25.56 -5.89 -1.98
N ASN A 11 24.96 -6.45 -3.03
CA ASN A 11 23.98 -5.74 -3.85
C ASN A 11 22.57 -5.87 -3.24
N ASP A 12 22.11 -4.80 -2.58
CA ASP A 12 20.75 -4.64 -2.03
C ASP A 12 19.69 -4.30 -3.11
N PHE A 13 20.02 -4.44 -4.40
CA PHE A 13 19.06 -4.34 -5.50
C PHE A 13 18.27 -5.64 -5.64
N ILE A 14 16.97 -5.55 -5.95
CA ILE A 14 16.12 -6.71 -6.25
C ILE A 14 16.56 -7.27 -7.60
N SER A 15 17.67 -8.01 -7.59
CA SER A 15 18.01 -8.95 -8.66
C SER A 15 17.19 -10.23 -8.42
N PRO A 16 16.66 -10.87 -9.48
CA PRO A 16 15.91 -12.10 -9.34
C PRO A 16 16.88 -13.22 -8.94
N GLY A 17 17.09 -13.46 -7.64
CA GLY A 17 18.05 -14.52 -7.27
C GLY A 17 18.54 -14.71 -5.84
N VAL A 18 18.05 -14.04 -4.79
CA VAL A 18 18.47 -14.38 -3.41
C VAL A 18 17.33 -15.04 -2.64
N ALA A 19 17.11 -16.31 -2.95
CA ALA A 19 16.12 -17.14 -2.30
C ALA A 19 16.63 -17.63 -0.93
N CYS A 20 16.07 -17.13 0.16
CA CYS A 20 16.22 -17.74 1.49
C CYS A 20 15.29 -18.97 1.58
N ILE A 21 15.59 -20.02 0.81
CA ILE A 21 14.81 -21.26 0.85
C ILE A 21 15.24 -22.07 2.07
N LYS A 22 14.31 -22.33 2.98
CA LYS A 22 14.40 -23.52 3.84
C LYS A 22 14.02 -24.71 2.94
N PRO A 23 14.88 -25.73 2.76
CA PRO A 23 14.56 -26.86 1.91
C PRO A 23 13.25 -27.50 2.37
N ILE A 24 12.31 -27.67 1.44
CA ILE A 24 11.15 -28.55 1.64
C ILE A 24 11.72 -29.97 1.57
N GLU A 25 11.66 -30.72 2.67
CA GLU A 25 11.81 -32.16 2.62
C GLU A 25 10.65 -32.71 1.79
N THR A 26 10.92 -33.08 0.54
CA THR A 26 9.97 -33.75 -0.33
C THR A 26 9.70 -35.14 0.24
N LEU A 27 8.51 -35.35 0.81
CA LEU A 27 7.99 -36.69 1.05
C LEU A 27 7.81 -37.40 -0.31
N PRO A 28 8.12 -38.71 -0.41
CA PRO A 28 7.95 -39.46 -1.63
C PRO A 28 6.46 -39.52 -2.02
N PRO A 29 6.15 -39.60 -3.34
CA PRO A 29 4.77 -39.62 -3.81
C PRO A 29 4.03 -40.85 -3.27
N PRO A 30 2.75 -40.72 -2.85
CA PRO A 30 1.94 -41.88 -2.52
C PRO A 30 1.72 -42.73 -3.77
N ALA A 31 1.85 -44.04 -3.61
CA ALA A 31 1.55 -44.99 -4.67
C ALA A 31 0.09 -44.85 -5.12
N ALA A 32 -0.13 -44.92 -6.43
CA ALA A 32 -1.46 -44.89 -7.02
C ALA A 32 -2.24 -46.14 -6.61
N GLU A 33 -3.19 -45.99 -5.70
CA GLU A 33 -4.30 -46.94 -5.53
C GLU A 33 -5.53 -46.34 -6.23
N GLU A 34 -5.87 -46.88 -7.40
CA GLU A 34 -7.13 -46.60 -8.08
C GLU A 34 -8.28 -47.18 -7.26
N ASN A 35 -9.13 -46.31 -6.70
CA ASN A 35 -10.31 -46.72 -5.96
C ASN A 35 -11.55 -46.67 -6.90
N PRO A 36 -12.18 -47.80 -7.28
CA PRO A 36 -13.18 -47.84 -8.37
C PRO A 36 -14.57 -47.28 -8.03
N TYR A 37 -14.76 -46.54 -6.93
CA TYR A 37 -16.07 -46.15 -6.43
C TYR A 37 -16.22 -44.66 -6.08
N GLU A 38 -15.54 -43.77 -6.80
CA GLU A 38 -15.82 -42.33 -6.69
C GLU A 38 -16.87 -41.87 -7.72
N LEU A 39 -18.12 -41.76 -7.26
CA LEU A 39 -19.23 -41.18 -8.02
C LEU A 39 -19.16 -39.64 -7.94
N LYS A 40 -18.87 -38.98 -9.07
CA LYS A 40 -18.92 -37.52 -9.20
C LYS A 40 -20.37 -37.05 -9.44
N PHE A 41 -20.85 -36.14 -8.61
CA PHE A 41 -22.10 -35.39 -8.83
C PHE A 41 -21.80 -33.90 -8.92
N SER A 42 -21.65 -33.37 -10.14
CA SER A 42 -22.01 -31.99 -10.51
C SER A 42 -21.67 -31.72 -11.99
N ASN A 43 -22.66 -31.20 -12.72
CA ASN A 43 -22.56 -30.71 -14.10
C ASN A 43 -22.03 -29.27 -14.11
N GLU A 44 -20.72 -29.09 -13.95
CA GLU A 44 -20.05 -27.84 -14.33
C GLU A 44 -18.95 -28.18 -15.33
N GLU A 45 -18.98 -27.53 -16.49
CA GLU A 45 -17.96 -27.69 -17.52
C GLU A 45 -16.58 -27.30 -16.94
N PRO A 46 -15.54 -28.14 -17.09
CA PRO A 46 -14.21 -27.78 -16.64
C PRO A 46 -13.67 -26.64 -17.50
N LEU A 47 -13.13 -25.61 -16.84
CA LEU A 47 -12.33 -24.56 -17.46
C LEU A 47 -11.28 -25.18 -18.42
N PRO A 48 -11.07 -24.61 -19.62
CA PRO A 48 -10.12 -25.14 -20.58
C PRO A 48 -8.71 -25.21 -19.98
N SER A 49 -8.09 -26.39 -20.08
CA SER A 49 -6.81 -26.76 -19.45
C SER A 49 -5.58 -26.10 -20.06
N ASP A 50 -5.75 -25.31 -21.13
CA ASP A 50 -4.65 -24.80 -21.97
C ASP A 50 -4.60 -23.27 -22.01
N LEU A 51 -4.77 -22.61 -20.88
CA LEU A 51 -4.24 -21.25 -20.72
C LEU A 51 -2.75 -21.36 -20.43
N PRO A 52 -1.84 -20.80 -21.26
CA PRO A 52 -0.44 -20.74 -20.89
C PRO A 52 -0.35 -19.98 -19.57
N PRO A 53 0.25 -20.55 -18.51
CA PRO A 53 0.43 -19.82 -17.28
C PRO A 53 1.27 -18.60 -17.60
N ALA A 54 0.73 -17.41 -17.34
CA ALA A 54 1.55 -16.22 -17.33
C ALA A 54 2.67 -16.48 -16.31
N GLU A 55 3.91 -16.55 -16.79
CA GLU A 55 5.11 -16.69 -15.96
C GLU A 55 5.31 -15.40 -15.16
N ILE A 56 4.49 -15.19 -14.14
CA ILE A 56 4.85 -14.27 -13.06
C ILE A 56 5.95 -15.00 -12.31
N SER A 57 7.20 -14.69 -12.67
CA SER A 57 8.33 -15.22 -11.92
C SER A 57 8.16 -14.74 -10.46
N LEU A 58 8.15 -15.68 -9.51
CA LEU A 58 8.08 -15.38 -8.07
C LEU A 58 9.20 -14.44 -7.58
N THR A 59 10.15 -14.12 -8.46
CA THR A 59 11.24 -13.17 -8.28
C THR A 59 10.85 -11.71 -8.54
N ASP A 60 9.73 -11.41 -9.18
CA ASP A 60 9.34 -10.05 -9.57
C ASP A 60 8.65 -9.25 -8.47
N CYS A 61 9.21 -9.30 -7.25
CA CYS A 61 8.80 -8.54 -6.06
C CYS A 61 7.72 -9.17 -5.18
N LEU A 62 7.90 -10.45 -4.89
CA LEU A 62 7.57 -10.92 -3.55
C LEU A 62 8.81 -10.69 -2.70
N ALA A 63 8.98 -9.45 -2.23
CA ALA A 63 10.17 -9.05 -1.49
C ALA A 63 10.37 -9.88 -0.19
N CYS A 64 9.34 -10.63 0.23
CA CYS A 64 9.50 -11.84 1.01
C CYS A 64 9.30 -13.11 0.13
N SER A 65 10.36 -13.54 -0.55
CA SER A 65 10.36 -14.86 -1.21
C SER A 65 10.12 -15.92 -0.12
N GLY A 66 8.93 -16.54 -0.14
CA GLY A 66 8.48 -17.51 0.86
C GLY A 66 7.45 -17.03 1.88
N CYS A 67 6.99 -15.77 1.85
CA CYS A 67 5.83 -15.37 2.66
C CYS A 67 4.50 -15.59 1.94
N VAL A 68 4.47 -15.62 0.61
CA VAL A 68 3.23 -15.73 -0.17
C VAL A 68 2.90 -17.21 -0.39
N THR A 69 1.67 -17.58 -0.09
CA THR A 69 1.11 -18.91 -0.30
C THR A 69 0.61 -19.07 -1.74
N SER A 70 0.43 -20.31 -2.21
CA SER A 70 -0.12 -20.55 -3.56
C SER A 70 -1.50 -19.91 -3.76
N ALA A 71 -2.34 -19.87 -2.72
CA ALA A 71 -3.63 -19.20 -2.76
C ALA A 71 -3.50 -17.68 -2.97
N GLU A 72 -2.53 -17.05 -2.31
CA GLU A 72 -2.27 -15.62 -2.48
C GLU A 72 -1.68 -15.29 -3.85
N ALA A 73 -0.85 -16.18 -4.42
CA ALA A 73 -0.38 -16.03 -5.79
C ALA A 73 -1.55 -16.08 -6.81
N VAL A 74 -2.55 -16.92 -6.56
CA VAL A 74 -3.79 -16.94 -7.36
C VAL A 74 -4.55 -15.61 -7.18
N LEU A 75 -4.73 -15.11 -5.96
CA LEU A 75 -5.40 -13.82 -5.72
C LEU A 75 -4.72 -12.63 -6.41
N VAL A 76 -3.39 -12.64 -6.48
CA VAL A 76 -2.61 -11.65 -7.23
C VAL A 76 -2.86 -11.78 -8.73
N SER A 77 -2.93 -13.01 -9.25
CA SER A 77 -3.12 -13.28 -10.69
C SER A 77 -4.54 -12.96 -11.17
N LEU A 78 -5.54 -13.14 -10.30
CA LEU A 78 -6.94 -12.77 -10.59
C LEU A 78 -7.13 -11.27 -10.77
N GLN A 79 -6.26 -10.44 -10.21
CA GLN A 79 -6.26 -8.99 -10.40
C GLN A 79 -5.28 -8.62 -11.50
N SER A 80 -5.78 -8.27 -12.68
CA SER A 80 -4.94 -7.99 -13.84
C SER A 80 -5.57 -6.96 -14.77
N HIS A 81 -4.81 -6.46 -15.74
CA HIS A 81 -5.34 -5.61 -16.80
C HIS A 81 -6.49 -6.31 -17.58
N ALA A 82 -6.45 -7.64 -17.73
CA ALA A 82 -7.53 -8.38 -18.36
C ALA A 82 -8.83 -8.32 -17.54
N GLU A 83 -8.74 -8.38 -16.21
CA GLU A 83 -9.90 -8.22 -15.33
C GLU A 83 -10.52 -6.82 -15.44
N VAL A 84 -9.69 -5.78 -15.61
CA VAL A 84 -10.18 -4.42 -15.87
C VAL A 84 -10.98 -4.37 -17.18
N LEU A 85 -10.48 -4.99 -18.25
CA LEU A 85 -11.19 -5.04 -19.53
C LEU A 85 -12.49 -5.85 -19.41
N ASN A 86 -12.46 -7.00 -18.75
CA ASN A 86 -13.64 -7.82 -18.50
C ASN A 86 -14.71 -7.05 -17.72
N ALA A 87 -14.32 -6.31 -16.68
CA ALA A 87 -15.24 -5.48 -15.91
C ALA A 87 -15.85 -4.38 -16.80
N LEU A 88 -15.04 -3.67 -17.57
CA LEU A 88 -15.51 -2.61 -18.47
C LEU A 88 -16.41 -3.14 -19.60
N ASP A 89 -16.17 -4.36 -20.09
CA ASP A 89 -16.92 -4.95 -21.20
C ASP A 89 -18.10 -5.83 -20.76
N GLY A 90 -18.18 -6.18 -19.47
CA GLY A 90 -19.17 -7.12 -18.95
C GLY A 90 -20.56 -6.52 -18.68
N ALA A 91 -20.64 -5.23 -18.39
CA ALA A 91 -21.92 -4.55 -18.11
C ALA A 91 -21.89 -3.07 -18.55
N PRO A 92 -23.04 -2.50 -18.95
CA PRO A 92 -23.13 -1.08 -19.30
C PRO A 92 -22.77 -0.17 -18.11
N ALA A 93 -22.12 0.97 -18.36
CA ALA A 93 -21.92 1.97 -17.32
C ALA A 93 -23.23 2.68 -16.94
N LEU A 94 -23.35 3.02 -15.67
CA LEU A 94 -24.45 3.86 -15.17
C LEU A 94 -24.30 5.30 -15.69
N GLN A 95 -25.39 5.86 -16.22
CA GLN A 95 -25.40 7.23 -16.75
C GLN A 95 -25.53 8.26 -15.63
N LEU A 96 -24.55 9.16 -15.56
CA LEU A 96 -24.47 10.24 -14.58
C LEU A 96 -24.73 11.60 -15.24
N ALA A 97 -25.42 12.49 -14.54
CA ALA A 97 -25.54 13.90 -14.88
C ALA A 97 -24.23 14.64 -14.54
N GLN A 98 -24.10 15.88 -15.03
CA GLN A 98 -22.88 16.69 -14.80
C GLN A 98 -22.60 16.97 -13.32
N ASP A 99 -23.63 16.96 -12.47
CA ASP A 99 -23.53 17.12 -11.02
C ASP A 99 -23.15 15.81 -10.30
N GLY A 100 -22.93 14.72 -11.04
CA GLY A 100 -22.63 13.39 -10.50
C GLY A 100 -23.86 12.60 -10.06
N SER A 101 -25.08 13.13 -10.20
CA SER A 101 -26.31 12.42 -9.85
C SER A 101 -26.69 11.39 -10.92
N ILE A 102 -27.50 10.40 -10.56
CA ILE A 102 -28.01 9.39 -11.50
C ILE A 102 -29.08 10.01 -12.40
N GLN A 103 -28.93 9.90 -13.72
CA GLN A 103 -29.95 10.42 -14.65
C GLN A 103 -31.27 9.64 -14.52
N SER A 104 -32.37 10.36 -14.33
CA SER A 104 -33.70 9.80 -14.05
C SER A 104 -34.30 9.19 -15.33
N GLY A 105 -34.38 7.85 -15.41
CA GLY A 105 -34.97 7.15 -16.56
C GLY A 105 -34.74 5.65 -16.59
N GLU A 106 -33.71 5.14 -15.89
CA GLU A 106 -33.34 3.72 -15.94
C GLU A 106 -33.09 3.12 -14.55
N GLY A 107 -34.07 3.22 -13.66
CA GLY A 107 -34.05 2.59 -12.33
C GLY A 107 -34.06 1.05 -12.32
N SER A 108 -33.66 0.40 -13.42
CA SER A 108 -33.71 -1.05 -13.61
C SER A 108 -32.50 -1.63 -14.37
N ASN A 109 -31.49 -0.85 -14.74
CA ASN A 109 -30.30 -1.39 -15.41
C ASN A 109 -29.22 -1.77 -14.38
N ASP A 110 -28.64 -2.97 -14.57
CA ASP A 110 -27.52 -3.58 -13.82
C ASP A 110 -26.17 -2.85 -14.05
N GLY A 111 -26.23 -1.56 -14.34
CA GLY A 111 -25.07 -0.76 -14.70
C GLY A 111 -24.20 -0.41 -13.49
N ARG A 112 -22.90 -0.27 -13.74
CA ARG A 112 -21.88 0.05 -12.72
C ARG A 112 -21.25 1.42 -12.94
N ILE A 113 -20.74 2.01 -11.88
CA ILE A 113 -19.87 3.19 -11.89
C ILE A 113 -18.43 2.69 -11.82
N TYR A 114 -17.59 3.09 -12.77
CA TYR A 114 -16.18 2.74 -12.85
C TYR A 114 -15.31 3.92 -12.39
N ILE A 115 -14.45 3.67 -11.42
CA ILE A 115 -13.57 4.71 -10.83
C ILE A 115 -12.15 4.18 -10.76
N ALA A 116 -11.19 5.05 -11.05
CA ALA A 116 -9.78 4.73 -10.92
C ALA A 116 -9.11 5.61 -9.87
N SER A 117 -8.23 5.04 -9.05
CA SER A 117 -7.27 5.79 -8.26
C SER A 117 -5.85 5.53 -8.76
N VAL A 118 -5.00 6.56 -8.79
CA VAL A 118 -3.63 6.45 -9.30
C VAL A 118 -2.65 6.91 -8.24
N SER A 119 -1.62 6.10 -7.98
CA SER A 119 -0.56 6.49 -7.04
C SER A 119 0.43 7.48 -7.68
N PRO A 120 1.03 8.40 -6.92
CA PRO A 120 2.09 9.28 -7.42
C PRO A 120 3.34 8.49 -7.88
N GLN A 121 3.64 7.35 -7.26
CA GLN A 121 4.77 6.51 -7.67
C GLN A 121 4.54 5.83 -9.03
N SER A 122 3.29 5.44 -9.34
CA SER A 122 2.92 4.94 -10.66
C SER A 122 3.08 6.01 -11.74
N ARG A 123 2.64 7.25 -11.45
CA ARG A 123 2.83 8.40 -12.36
C ARG A 123 4.31 8.69 -12.59
N ALA A 124 5.12 8.71 -11.54
CA ALA A 124 6.56 8.90 -11.64
C ALA A 124 7.26 7.83 -12.48
N SER A 125 6.87 6.56 -12.32
CA SER A 125 7.38 5.42 -13.09
C SER A 125 7.09 5.56 -14.58
N ILE A 126 5.86 5.94 -14.92
CA ILE A 126 5.44 6.20 -16.30
C ILE A 126 6.17 7.44 -16.84
N ALA A 127 6.22 8.53 -16.07
CA ALA A 127 6.94 9.75 -16.43
C ALA A 127 8.41 9.46 -16.78
N ALA A 128 9.09 8.69 -15.92
CA ALA A 128 10.46 8.26 -16.15
C ALA A 128 10.59 7.33 -17.37
N ALA A 129 9.61 6.47 -17.65
CA ALA A 129 9.62 5.58 -18.83
C ALA A 129 9.47 6.36 -20.14
N PHE A 130 8.61 7.36 -20.19
CA PHE A 130 8.36 8.16 -21.39
C PHE A 130 9.25 9.41 -21.50
N GLY A 131 10.03 9.73 -20.47
CA GLY A 131 10.92 10.90 -20.45
C GLY A 131 10.14 12.22 -20.41
N ILE A 132 9.07 12.24 -19.62
CA ILE A 132 8.14 13.37 -19.47
C ILE A 132 8.03 13.75 -17.98
N SER A 133 7.36 14.86 -17.70
CA SER A 133 7.07 15.26 -16.32
C SER A 133 5.97 14.39 -15.68
N GLU A 134 5.94 14.33 -14.35
CA GLU A 134 4.92 13.61 -13.59
C GLU A 134 3.48 14.10 -13.87
N PRO A 135 3.21 15.42 -13.99
CA PRO A 135 1.89 15.91 -14.38
C PRO A 135 1.49 15.48 -15.80
N GLU A 136 2.40 15.50 -16.77
CA GLU A 136 2.12 15.02 -18.13
C GLU A 136 1.76 13.53 -18.15
N ALA A 137 2.48 12.71 -17.38
CA ALA A 137 2.13 11.30 -17.21
C ALA A 137 0.74 11.15 -16.60
N GLY A 138 0.39 11.97 -15.59
CA GLY A 138 -0.95 12.04 -15.02
C GLY A 138 -2.04 12.30 -16.07
N TYR A 139 -1.83 13.26 -16.97
CA TYR A 139 -2.77 13.53 -18.06
C TYR A 139 -2.89 12.38 -19.05
N MET A 140 -1.78 11.73 -19.42
CA MET A 140 -1.83 10.58 -20.33
C MET A 140 -2.62 9.41 -19.71
N ILE A 141 -2.46 9.17 -18.40
CA ILE A 141 -3.22 8.16 -17.67
C ILE A 141 -4.71 8.53 -17.63
N GLU A 142 -5.04 9.79 -17.34
CA GLU A 142 -6.43 10.27 -17.36
C GLU A 142 -7.07 10.10 -18.75
N GLN A 143 -6.33 10.44 -19.81
CA GLN A 143 -6.76 10.26 -21.21
C GLN A 143 -6.96 8.79 -21.56
N LEU A 144 -6.09 7.89 -21.09
CA LEU A 144 -6.28 6.45 -21.26
C LEU A 144 -7.56 5.97 -20.56
N LEU A 145 -7.74 6.32 -19.29
CA LEU A 145 -8.80 5.74 -18.45
C LEU A 145 -10.19 6.36 -18.74
N SER A 146 -10.25 7.66 -18.99
CA SER A 146 -11.51 8.40 -19.11
C SER A 146 -11.74 9.03 -20.48
N GLY A 147 -10.66 9.30 -21.21
CA GLY A 147 -10.69 10.05 -22.46
C GLY A 147 -11.36 9.32 -23.64
N PRO A 148 -11.76 10.07 -24.68
CA PRO A 148 -12.41 9.50 -25.86
C PRO A 148 -11.46 8.63 -26.71
N GLN A 149 -10.15 8.87 -26.61
CA GLN A 149 -9.09 8.11 -27.28
C GLN A 149 -8.55 6.95 -26.40
N GLY A 150 -9.14 6.76 -25.22
CA GLY A 150 -8.74 5.78 -24.23
C GLY A 150 -9.48 4.45 -24.33
N LEU A 151 -9.67 3.79 -23.19
CA LEU A 151 -10.21 2.43 -23.06
C LEU A 151 -11.63 2.22 -23.62
N ARG A 152 -12.34 3.30 -23.93
CA ARG A 152 -13.63 3.27 -24.62
C ARG A 152 -13.48 2.67 -26.03
N ILE A 153 -12.32 2.81 -26.66
CA ILE A 153 -12.03 2.25 -27.97
C ILE A 153 -12.00 0.73 -27.86
N GLY A 154 -12.75 0.07 -28.74
CA GLY A 154 -12.82 -1.39 -28.80
C GLY A 154 -13.65 -2.05 -27.68
N GLY A 155 -14.19 -1.28 -26.73
CA GLY A 155 -15.03 -1.81 -25.65
C GLY A 155 -16.46 -2.10 -26.06
N ALA A 156 -17.02 -3.21 -25.58
CA ALA A 156 -18.37 -3.67 -25.93
C ALA A 156 -19.45 -2.64 -25.55
N HIS A 157 -19.28 -2.00 -24.39
CA HIS A 157 -20.17 -0.95 -23.88
C HIS A 157 -19.61 0.47 -24.04
N LYS A 158 -18.42 0.61 -24.65
CA LYS A 158 -17.68 1.89 -24.75
C LYS A 158 -17.52 2.58 -23.38
N ASN A 159 -17.35 1.78 -22.33
CA ASN A 159 -17.16 2.26 -20.98
C ASN A 159 -15.78 2.90 -20.83
N GLY A 160 -15.73 3.89 -19.96
CA GLY A 160 -14.51 4.48 -19.43
C GLY A 160 -14.72 4.82 -17.97
N PHE A 161 -13.67 5.23 -17.29
CA PHE A 161 -13.74 5.63 -15.88
C PHE A 161 -14.41 7.00 -15.76
N GLN A 162 -15.40 7.13 -14.87
CA GLN A 162 -16.11 8.42 -14.65
C GLN A 162 -15.22 9.41 -13.90
N TRP A 163 -14.38 8.90 -13.00
CA TRP A 163 -13.44 9.68 -12.20
C TRP A 163 -12.09 8.95 -12.13
N VAL A 164 -11.02 9.72 -12.28
CA VAL A 164 -9.64 9.30 -12.02
C VAL A 164 -9.11 10.18 -10.90
N VAL A 165 -8.93 9.61 -9.72
CA VAL A 165 -8.51 10.33 -8.52
C VAL A 165 -7.05 10.08 -8.19
N ASP A 166 -6.40 11.10 -7.66
CA ASP A 166 -5.04 10.99 -7.15
C ASP A 166 -5.06 10.41 -5.73
N THR A 167 -4.24 9.39 -5.47
CA THR A 167 -4.12 8.81 -4.11
C THR A 167 -3.42 9.79 -3.13
N ASN A 168 -2.79 10.87 -3.62
CA ASN A 168 -2.17 11.89 -2.78
C ASN A 168 -3.12 12.54 -1.77
N VAL A 169 -4.39 12.76 -2.12
CA VAL A 169 -5.38 13.34 -1.19
C VAL A 169 -5.64 12.39 -0.02
N ALA A 170 -5.75 11.08 -0.28
CA ALA A 170 -5.87 10.07 0.77
C ALA A 170 -4.56 9.93 1.57
N ARG A 171 -3.40 10.12 0.92
CA ARG A 171 -2.11 10.18 1.61
C ARG A 171 -2.08 11.34 2.60
N GLU A 172 -2.49 12.56 2.23
CA GLU A 172 -2.56 13.70 3.17
C GLU A 172 -3.44 13.38 4.39
N ALA A 173 -4.59 12.75 4.18
CA ALA A 173 -5.45 12.27 5.28
C ALA A 173 -4.71 11.27 6.18
N CYS A 174 -4.01 10.30 5.59
CA CYS A 174 -3.20 9.35 6.36
C CYS A 174 -2.07 10.03 7.15
N LEU A 175 -1.42 11.06 6.59
CA LEU A 175 -0.35 11.80 7.27
C LEU A 175 -0.88 12.49 8.54
N VAL A 176 -2.01 13.19 8.43
CA VAL A 176 -2.64 13.88 9.56
C VAL A 176 -3.10 12.89 10.62
N LEU A 177 -3.85 11.84 10.23
CA LEU A 177 -4.33 10.83 11.16
C LEU A 177 -3.20 10.04 11.83
N GLY A 178 -2.13 9.73 11.09
CA GLY A 178 -0.96 9.05 11.63
C GLY A 178 -0.23 9.88 12.69
N ALA A 179 -0.11 11.19 12.50
CA ALA A 179 0.44 12.09 13.51
C ALA A 179 -0.43 12.14 14.77
N GLU A 180 -1.76 12.14 14.62
CA GLU A 180 -2.69 12.08 15.75
C GLU A 180 -2.63 10.75 16.51
N GLU A 181 -2.53 9.62 15.81
CA GLU A 181 -2.38 8.30 16.44
C GLU A 181 -1.13 8.24 17.30
N VAL A 182 -0.01 8.76 16.80
CA VAL A 182 1.25 8.83 17.55
C VAL A 182 1.13 9.80 18.73
N ALA A 183 0.56 10.98 18.54
CA ALA A 183 0.36 11.96 19.60
C ALA A 183 -0.52 11.41 20.73
N THR A 184 -1.59 10.69 20.40
CA THR A 184 -2.50 10.07 21.36
C THR A 184 -1.81 8.95 22.15
N SER A 185 -1.06 8.08 21.48
CA SER A 185 -0.26 7.03 22.14
C SER A 185 0.83 7.63 23.03
N MET A 186 1.35 8.82 22.69
CA MET A 186 2.33 9.52 23.52
C MET A 186 1.77 10.02 24.85
N GLN A 187 0.48 10.36 24.91
CA GLN A 187 -0.19 10.86 26.11
C GLN A 187 -0.59 9.75 27.11
N GLY A 188 -0.26 8.48 26.81
CA GLY A 188 -0.49 7.35 27.73
C GLY A 188 -1.90 6.75 27.66
N GLY A 189 -2.62 6.96 26.55
CA GLY A 189 -3.89 6.29 26.29
C GLY A 189 -3.74 4.76 26.33
N LYS A 190 -4.69 4.07 26.97
CA LYS A 190 -4.76 2.59 26.98
C LYS A 190 -5.25 2.01 25.65
N GLU A 191 -5.79 2.85 24.78
CA GLU A 191 -6.35 2.48 23.48
C GLU A 191 -5.42 2.99 22.37
N GLY A 192 -4.72 2.06 21.70
CA GLY A 192 -3.81 2.39 20.60
C GLY A 192 -2.62 1.43 20.49
N PRO A 193 -1.83 1.54 19.42
CA PRO A 193 -0.65 0.71 19.21
C PRO A 193 0.43 0.96 20.28
N VAL A 194 1.14 -0.12 20.62
CA VAL A 194 2.24 -0.12 21.59
C VAL A 194 3.49 0.49 20.95
N LYS A 195 4.22 1.32 21.69
CA LYS A 195 5.46 1.92 21.20
C LYS A 195 6.60 0.90 21.07
N PRO A 196 7.47 1.02 20.05
CA PRO A 196 7.38 1.96 18.93
C PRO A 196 6.21 1.63 18.02
N ILE A 197 5.47 2.64 17.57
CA ILE A 197 4.42 2.47 16.56
C ILE A 197 5.09 2.22 15.21
N LEU A 198 4.68 1.18 14.51
CA LEU A 198 5.21 0.77 13.21
C LEU A 198 4.20 1.15 12.12
N THR A 199 4.67 1.73 11.01
CA THR A 199 3.79 2.05 9.88
C THR A 199 3.05 0.81 9.35
N SER A 200 1.87 1.03 8.78
CA SER A 200 1.00 -0.01 8.22
C SER A 200 0.73 0.13 6.72
N SER A 201 1.28 1.17 6.08
CA SER A 201 0.98 1.51 4.68
C SER A 201 1.61 0.56 3.64
N CYS A 202 2.64 -0.19 4.03
CA CYS A 202 3.38 -1.13 3.18
C CYS A 202 2.87 -2.58 3.34
N PRO A 203 2.15 -3.15 2.36
CA PRO A 203 1.52 -4.45 2.56
C PRO A 203 2.53 -5.61 2.63
N GLY A 204 3.67 -5.54 1.92
CA GLY A 204 4.73 -6.53 2.05
C GLY A 204 5.30 -6.63 3.47
N TRP A 205 5.39 -5.50 4.18
CA TRP A 205 5.74 -5.48 5.60
C TRP A 205 4.64 -6.11 6.47
N ILE A 206 3.38 -5.76 6.21
CA ILE A 206 2.24 -6.32 6.95
C ILE A 206 2.16 -7.84 6.79
N CYS A 207 2.21 -8.36 5.56
CA CYS A 207 2.17 -9.80 5.30
C CYS A 207 3.32 -10.54 6.01
N TYR A 208 4.51 -9.95 6.03
CA TYR A 208 5.65 -10.50 6.77
C TYR A 208 5.40 -10.50 8.29
N ALA A 209 4.93 -9.39 8.84
CA ALA A 209 4.65 -9.24 10.26
C ALA A 209 3.60 -10.26 10.75
N GLU A 210 2.49 -10.40 10.03
CA GLU A 210 1.38 -11.30 10.38
C GLU A 210 1.79 -12.76 10.37
N LYS A 211 2.56 -13.19 9.36
CA LYS A 211 2.92 -14.61 9.18
C LYS A 211 4.10 -15.05 10.03
N THR A 212 5.10 -14.18 10.18
CA THR A 212 6.39 -14.60 10.73
C THR A 212 6.65 -14.06 12.13
N HIS A 213 6.06 -12.92 12.49
CA HIS A 213 6.34 -12.24 13.76
C HIS A 213 5.08 -11.69 14.44
N PRO A 214 4.12 -12.53 14.89
CA PRO A 214 2.87 -12.06 15.51
C PRO A 214 3.06 -11.13 16.72
N HIS A 215 4.22 -11.21 17.39
CA HIS A 215 4.58 -10.33 18.51
C HIS A 215 4.74 -8.85 18.13
N VAL A 216 4.91 -8.52 16.85
CA VAL A 216 4.98 -7.12 16.40
C VAL A 216 3.62 -6.53 16.06
N LEU A 217 2.56 -7.33 15.93
CA LEU A 217 1.23 -6.84 15.57
C LEU A 217 0.67 -5.76 16.49
N PRO A 218 0.86 -5.82 17.83
CA PRO A 218 0.41 -4.75 18.73
C PRO A 218 1.10 -3.40 18.48
N HIS A 219 2.22 -3.39 17.76
CA HIS A 219 2.96 -2.18 17.42
C HIS A 219 2.49 -1.55 16.10
N LEU A 220 1.73 -2.26 15.27
CA LEU A 220 1.29 -1.73 13.97
C LEU A 220 0.26 -0.61 14.16
N SER A 221 0.46 0.49 13.44
CA SER A 221 -0.58 1.51 13.24
C SER A 221 -1.86 0.84 12.74
N ARG A 222 -3.01 1.26 13.26
CA ARG A 222 -4.32 0.74 12.84
C ARG A 222 -4.87 1.46 11.61
N LEU A 223 -4.20 2.52 11.17
CA LEU A 223 -4.62 3.34 10.05
C LEU A 223 -4.58 2.54 8.74
N LYS A 224 -5.64 2.66 7.94
CA LYS A 224 -5.66 2.11 6.58
C LYS A 224 -4.57 2.77 5.72
N SER A 225 -4.03 2.03 4.74
CA SER A 225 -3.13 2.64 3.76
C SER A 225 -3.89 3.63 2.86
N PRO A 226 -3.19 4.54 2.15
CA PRO A 226 -3.85 5.48 1.24
C PRO A 226 -4.73 4.81 0.17
N GLN A 227 -4.34 3.63 -0.33
CA GLN A 227 -5.17 2.84 -1.24
C GLN A 227 -6.49 2.43 -0.58
N ALA A 228 -6.39 1.82 0.59
CA ALA A 228 -7.55 1.30 1.31
C ALA A 228 -8.48 2.44 1.75
N LEU A 229 -7.92 3.53 2.27
CA LEU A 229 -8.67 4.72 2.67
C LEU A 229 -9.40 5.35 1.48
N MET A 230 -8.74 5.44 0.32
CA MET A 230 -9.36 5.95 -0.91
C MET A 230 -10.53 5.06 -1.36
N GLY A 231 -10.35 3.74 -1.36
CA GLY A 231 -11.41 2.79 -1.68
C GLY A 231 -12.63 2.93 -0.78
N THR A 232 -12.41 2.98 0.54
CA THR A 232 -13.49 3.21 1.51
C THR A 232 -14.17 4.56 1.27
N LEU A 233 -13.43 5.65 1.01
CA LEU A 233 -13.99 6.97 0.75
C LEU A 233 -14.91 6.99 -0.48
N LEU A 234 -14.42 6.45 -1.60
CA LEU A 234 -15.17 6.41 -2.84
C LEU A 234 -16.46 5.57 -2.69
N LYS A 235 -16.34 4.33 -2.18
CA LYS A 235 -17.50 3.42 -2.08
C LYS A 235 -18.52 3.88 -1.06
N THR A 236 -18.10 4.35 0.12
CA THR A 236 -19.05 4.85 1.14
C THR A 236 -19.76 6.11 0.67
N THR A 237 -19.04 7.05 0.05
CA THR A 237 -19.67 8.31 -0.35
C THR A 237 -20.65 8.08 -1.49
N LEU A 238 -20.25 7.35 -2.53
CA LEU A 238 -21.11 7.13 -3.70
C LEU A 238 -22.31 6.24 -3.37
N SER A 239 -22.13 5.16 -2.60
CA SER A 239 -23.25 4.30 -2.21
C SER A 239 -24.29 5.07 -1.41
N LYS A 240 -23.86 5.87 -0.42
CA LYS A 240 -24.77 6.64 0.45
C LYS A 240 -25.40 7.84 -0.27
N LYS A 241 -24.63 8.60 -1.05
CA LYS A 241 -25.16 9.78 -1.78
C LYS A 241 -26.08 9.40 -2.93
N LEU A 242 -25.71 8.38 -3.71
CA LEU A 242 -26.48 7.95 -4.88
C LEU A 242 -27.52 6.89 -4.54
N LYS A 243 -27.53 6.38 -3.30
CA LYS A 243 -28.46 5.34 -2.81
C LYS A 243 -28.39 4.08 -3.68
N ILE A 244 -27.18 3.66 -4.02
CA ILE A 244 -26.90 2.44 -4.76
C ILE A 244 -26.10 1.47 -3.90
N SER A 245 -26.20 0.18 -4.20
CA SER A 245 -25.43 -0.84 -3.53
C SER A 245 -23.92 -0.71 -3.86
N PRO A 246 -23.00 -0.99 -2.92
CA PRO A 246 -21.56 -0.84 -3.13
C PRO A 246 -20.97 -1.69 -4.28
N ASP A 247 -21.60 -2.83 -4.61
CA ASP A 247 -21.22 -3.70 -5.74
C ASP A 247 -21.42 -3.03 -7.11
N ARG A 248 -22.27 -1.99 -7.17
CA ARG A 248 -22.45 -1.16 -8.36
C ARG A 248 -21.34 -0.14 -8.56
N ILE A 249 -20.40 -0.04 -7.63
CA ILE A 249 -19.23 0.85 -7.72
C ILE A 249 -18.00 -0.03 -7.87
N TRP A 250 -17.38 0.03 -9.04
CA TRP A 250 -16.19 -0.73 -9.37
C TRP A 250 -14.97 0.18 -9.39
N HIS A 251 -14.06 -0.04 -8.44
CA HIS A 251 -12.88 0.76 -8.19
C HIS A 251 -11.61 -0.01 -8.55
N VAL A 252 -10.85 0.52 -9.51
CA VAL A 252 -9.49 0.07 -9.80
C VAL A 252 -8.45 0.99 -9.17
N ALA A 253 -7.39 0.41 -8.60
CA ALA A 253 -6.24 1.17 -8.13
C ALA A 253 -4.98 0.87 -8.95
N VAL A 254 -4.30 1.91 -9.42
CA VAL A 254 -3.04 1.82 -10.17
C VAL A 254 -1.86 2.08 -9.25
N MET A 255 -1.13 1.02 -8.91
CA MET A 255 -0.22 1.00 -7.75
C MET A 255 1.18 0.51 -8.12
N PRO A 256 2.23 0.89 -7.37
CA PRO A 256 3.61 0.59 -7.75
C PRO A 256 4.07 -0.81 -7.29
N CYS A 257 3.17 -1.64 -6.74
CA CYS A 257 3.55 -2.90 -6.09
C CYS A 257 2.49 -4.00 -6.24
N PHE A 258 2.92 -5.24 -6.40
CA PHE A 258 2.03 -6.42 -6.41
C PHE A 258 1.39 -6.69 -5.05
N ASP A 259 2.08 -6.40 -3.94
CA ASP A 259 1.52 -6.62 -2.60
C ASP A 259 0.24 -5.78 -2.34
N LYS A 260 0.03 -4.70 -3.11
CA LYS A 260 -1.20 -3.91 -3.07
C LYS A 260 -2.43 -4.68 -3.59
N LYS A 261 -2.23 -5.67 -4.48
CA LYS A 261 -3.26 -6.63 -4.89
C LYS A 261 -3.68 -7.52 -3.72
N LEU A 262 -2.71 -7.98 -2.92
CA LEU A 262 -2.99 -8.75 -1.70
C LEU A 262 -3.73 -7.91 -0.66
N GLU A 263 -3.33 -6.65 -0.48
CA GLU A 263 -4.06 -5.72 0.40
C GLU A 263 -5.53 -5.58 -0.02
N ALA A 264 -5.82 -5.35 -1.30
CA ALA A 264 -7.19 -5.22 -1.79
C ALA A 264 -8.04 -6.49 -1.60
N SER A 265 -7.41 -7.66 -1.45
CA SER A 265 -8.12 -8.94 -1.23
C SER A 265 -8.39 -9.26 0.24
N ARG A 266 -8.01 -8.37 1.18
CA ARG A 266 -8.21 -8.56 2.62
C ARG A 266 -9.69 -8.47 3.00
N GLN A 267 -10.15 -9.36 3.86
CA GLN A 267 -11.57 -9.47 4.23
C GLN A 267 -12.08 -8.27 5.04
N GLU A 268 -11.20 -7.65 5.84
CA GLU A 268 -11.47 -6.45 6.63
C GLU A 268 -11.50 -5.16 5.80
N LEU A 269 -11.16 -5.22 4.51
CA LEU A 269 -11.26 -4.11 3.57
C LEU A 269 -12.46 -4.31 2.64
N THR A 270 -13.61 -4.53 3.26
CA THR A 270 -14.90 -4.74 2.61
C THR A 270 -15.98 -3.87 3.26
N ASP A 271 -17.10 -3.71 2.56
CA ASP A 271 -18.30 -3.01 3.00
C ASP A 271 -18.85 -3.50 4.34
N ILE A 272 -18.72 -4.80 4.62
CA ILE A 272 -19.11 -5.41 5.90
C ILE A 272 -18.53 -4.65 7.10
N HIS A 273 -17.30 -4.13 7.00
CA HIS A 273 -16.64 -3.45 8.10
C HIS A 273 -17.24 -2.07 8.43
N TRP A 274 -17.82 -1.38 7.43
CA TRP A 274 -18.34 -0.02 7.60
C TRP A 274 -19.86 0.09 7.48
N ASP A 275 -20.56 -0.86 6.84
CA ASP A 275 -22.03 -0.88 6.69
C ASP A 275 -22.75 -1.76 7.73
N GLY A 276 -22.04 -2.69 8.39
CA GLY A 276 -22.51 -3.32 9.63
C GLY A 276 -23.45 -4.53 9.49
N GLU A 277 -23.68 -5.07 8.29
CA GLU A 277 -24.45 -6.30 8.08
C GLU A 277 -23.53 -7.48 7.72
N ALA A 278 -22.72 -7.93 8.69
CA ALA A 278 -21.97 -9.17 8.56
C ALA A 278 -22.91 -10.38 8.72
N SER A 279 -23.49 -10.87 7.62
CA SER A 279 -24.01 -12.24 7.60
C SER A 279 -22.85 -13.19 7.31
N PRO A 280 -22.69 -14.31 8.05
CA PRO A 280 -21.65 -15.30 7.76
C PRO A 280 -21.79 -15.96 6.37
N GLU A 281 -22.88 -15.70 5.65
CA GLU A 281 -23.17 -16.23 4.32
C GLU A 281 -22.91 -15.25 3.16
N THR A 282 -22.61 -13.97 3.43
CA THR A 282 -22.35 -12.96 2.38
C THR A 282 -20.86 -12.66 2.24
N THR A 283 -20.33 -12.81 1.03
CA THR A 283 -19.00 -12.29 0.67
C THR A 283 -19.11 -10.77 0.51
N GLY A 284 -18.49 -10.01 1.42
CA GLY A 284 -18.50 -8.54 1.36
C GLY A 284 -17.91 -7.99 0.06
N VAL A 285 -18.39 -6.82 -0.35
CA VAL A 285 -17.88 -6.06 -1.49
C VAL A 285 -16.57 -5.40 -1.07
N ARG A 286 -15.49 -5.65 -1.83
CA ARG A 286 -14.17 -5.05 -1.56
C ARG A 286 -14.21 -3.54 -1.66
N ASP A 287 -13.44 -2.84 -0.83
CA ASP A 287 -13.22 -1.39 -0.96
C ASP A 287 -12.47 -1.02 -2.26
N VAL A 288 -11.62 -1.95 -2.73
CA VAL A 288 -10.88 -1.86 -4.00
C VAL A 288 -11.09 -3.18 -4.75
N ASP A 289 -11.75 -3.12 -5.92
CA ASP A 289 -12.17 -4.33 -6.64
C ASP A 289 -11.01 -4.99 -7.39
N CYS A 290 -10.15 -4.17 -8.00
CA CYS A 290 -8.98 -4.62 -8.74
C CYS A 290 -7.81 -3.67 -8.52
N VAL A 291 -6.60 -4.22 -8.39
CA VAL A 291 -5.37 -3.44 -8.41
C VAL A 291 -4.56 -3.84 -9.62
N ILE A 292 -4.08 -2.86 -10.38
CA ILE A 292 -3.12 -3.07 -11.47
C ILE A 292 -1.84 -2.30 -11.20
N THR A 293 -0.74 -2.82 -11.72
CA THR A 293 0.56 -2.19 -11.58
C THR A 293 0.82 -1.12 -12.65
N SER A 294 1.87 -0.33 -12.47
CA SER A 294 2.29 0.68 -13.45
C SER A 294 2.64 0.05 -14.80
N LYS A 295 3.27 -1.14 -14.78
CA LYS A 295 3.50 -1.94 -15.99
C LYS A 295 2.20 -2.44 -16.62
N GLU A 296 1.28 -2.97 -15.82
CA GLU A 296 -0.02 -3.47 -16.31
C GLU A 296 -0.90 -2.36 -16.90
N LEU A 297 -0.73 -1.10 -16.49
CA LEU A 297 -1.42 0.03 -17.13
C LEU A 297 -1.00 0.21 -18.60
N ILE A 298 0.28 0.00 -18.93
CA ILE A 298 0.75 0.05 -20.31
C ILE A 298 0.22 -1.15 -21.10
N MET A 299 0.26 -2.35 -20.50
CA MET A 299 -0.34 -3.56 -21.09
C MET A 299 -1.84 -3.41 -21.35
N LEU A 300 -2.55 -2.65 -20.49
CA LEU A 300 -3.96 -2.34 -20.65
C LEU A 300 -4.21 -1.51 -21.93
N ALA A 301 -3.35 -0.54 -22.23
CA ALA A 301 -3.40 0.24 -23.47
C ALA A 301 -3.09 -0.64 -24.69
N GLU A 302 -2.02 -1.43 -24.62
CA GLU A 302 -1.62 -2.38 -25.68
C GLU A 302 -2.74 -3.37 -26.02
N SER A 303 -3.42 -3.90 -25.00
CA SER A 303 -4.54 -4.85 -25.16
C SER A 303 -5.74 -4.24 -25.90
N ARG A 304 -5.90 -2.91 -25.85
CA ARG A 304 -6.92 -2.16 -26.62
C ARG A 304 -6.38 -1.64 -27.96
N GLY A 305 -5.13 -1.95 -28.32
CA GLY A 305 -4.46 -1.41 -29.51
C GLY A 305 -4.24 0.10 -29.45
N ILE A 306 -4.15 0.66 -28.24
CA ILE A 306 -3.93 2.09 -28.00
C ILE A 306 -2.43 2.31 -27.83
N ASP A 307 -1.86 3.18 -28.67
CA ASP A 307 -0.50 3.67 -28.44
C ASP A 307 -0.52 4.68 -27.28
N PHE A 308 -0.05 4.25 -26.12
CA PHE A 308 0.01 5.10 -24.94
C PHE A 308 0.87 6.34 -25.17
N ALA A 309 1.95 6.26 -25.94
CA ALA A 309 2.86 7.37 -26.19
C ALA A 309 2.20 8.51 -27.00
N ALA A 310 1.20 8.16 -27.81
CA ALA A 310 0.46 9.10 -28.65
C ALA A 310 -0.70 9.80 -27.93
N LEU A 311 -1.03 9.39 -26.68
CA LEU A 311 -2.10 10.02 -25.93
C LEU A 311 -1.79 11.49 -25.61
N PRO A 312 -2.80 12.38 -25.59
CA PRO A 312 -2.60 13.78 -25.26
C PRO A 312 -1.98 13.98 -23.87
N ARG A 313 -1.00 14.88 -23.77
CA ARG A 313 -0.37 15.30 -22.51
C ARG A 313 -1.07 16.50 -21.87
N SER A 314 -2.38 16.62 -22.11
CA SER A 314 -3.20 17.73 -21.65
C SER A 314 -4.43 17.20 -20.92
N GLN A 315 -4.86 17.94 -19.90
CA GLN A 315 -6.04 17.61 -19.11
C GLN A 315 -7.30 17.41 -19.97
N LEU A 316 -8.18 16.51 -19.53
CA LEU A 316 -9.51 16.37 -20.11
C LEU A 316 -10.37 17.62 -19.91
N SER A 317 -11.12 18.01 -20.95
CA SER A 317 -11.98 19.20 -20.93
C SER A 317 -13.30 19.00 -20.19
N HIS A 318 -13.72 17.76 -19.99
CA HIS A 318 -14.99 17.41 -19.35
C HIS A 318 -14.70 16.59 -18.09
N SER A 319 -14.96 17.18 -16.92
CA SER A 319 -14.96 16.46 -15.65
C SER A 319 -16.39 16.44 -15.11
N LEU A 320 -16.86 15.25 -14.75
CA LEU A 320 -18.11 15.10 -14.00
C LEU A 320 -17.85 15.54 -12.56
N SER A 321 -18.74 16.36 -12.01
CA SER A 321 -18.64 16.71 -10.59
C SER A 321 -18.86 15.45 -9.74
N PHE A 322 -18.12 15.36 -8.64
CA PHE A 322 -18.33 14.29 -7.67
C PHE A 322 -19.57 14.65 -6.82
N PRO A 323 -20.44 13.68 -6.45
CA PRO A 323 -21.78 13.99 -5.93
C PRO A 323 -21.84 14.81 -4.63
N ASP A 324 -20.75 14.86 -3.86
CA ASP A 324 -20.63 15.72 -2.69
C ASP A 324 -19.63 16.85 -2.96
N PRO A 325 -20.04 18.15 -2.91
CA PRO A 325 -19.16 19.26 -3.26
C PRO A 325 -17.92 19.41 -2.37
N ALA A 326 -18.02 19.12 -1.07
CA ALA A 326 -16.87 19.24 -0.17
C ALA A 326 -15.86 18.13 -0.44
N LEU A 327 -16.34 16.90 -0.67
CA LEU A 327 -15.48 15.78 -1.05
C LEU A 327 -14.97 15.90 -2.48
N HIS A 328 -15.71 16.54 -3.39
CA HIS A 328 -15.23 16.89 -4.72
C HIS A 328 -13.98 17.78 -4.63
N ASN A 329 -14.06 18.86 -3.85
CA ASN A 329 -12.91 19.76 -3.66
C ASN A 329 -11.71 19.08 -2.99
N PHE A 330 -11.97 18.08 -2.15
CA PHE A 330 -10.91 17.27 -1.54
C PHE A 330 -10.26 16.31 -2.55
N LEU A 331 -11.05 15.62 -3.37
CA LEU A 331 -10.58 14.65 -4.36
C LEU A 331 -9.94 15.32 -5.60
N PHE A 332 -10.40 16.52 -5.95
CA PHE A 332 -9.98 17.29 -7.12
C PHE A 332 -9.57 18.72 -6.71
N PRO A 333 -8.48 18.88 -5.95
CA PRO A 333 -8.05 20.19 -5.48
C PRO A 333 -7.70 21.14 -6.63
N PRO A 334 -7.90 22.47 -6.48
CA PRO A 334 -7.57 23.45 -7.51
C PRO A 334 -6.08 23.48 -7.87
N ARG A 335 -5.76 23.92 -9.10
CA ARG A 335 -4.39 23.91 -9.67
C ARG A 335 -3.34 24.69 -8.89
N SER A 336 -3.68 25.73 -8.13
CA SER A 336 -2.69 26.43 -7.28
C SER A 336 -2.26 25.61 -6.07
N SER A 337 -2.99 24.54 -5.77
CA SER A 337 -2.73 23.56 -4.71
C SER A 337 -2.21 22.23 -5.29
N THR A 338 -1.61 22.21 -6.50
CA THR A 338 -1.00 20.99 -7.05
C THR A 338 -0.17 20.33 -5.98
N GLN A 339 -0.64 19.16 -5.54
CA GLN A 339 -0.09 18.45 -4.40
C GLN A 339 1.32 18.01 -4.76
N SER A 340 2.28 18.86 -4.40
CA SER A 340 3.68 18.48 -4.39
C SER A 340 3.80 17.14 -3.67
N ASN A 341 4.61 16.25 -4.22
CA ASN A 341 4.93 14.98 -3.58
C ASN A 341 5.80 15.16 -2.31
N GLY A 342 5.91 16.40 -1.81
CA GLY A 342 6.67 16.83 -0.66
C GLY A 342 8.09 17.23 -1.05
N ASP A 343 8.88 17.61 -0.05
CA ASP A 343 10.33 17.72 -0.13
C ASP A 343 10.97 16.34 -0.38
N ARG A 344 12.05 16.35 -1.14
CA ARG A 344 12.96 15.22 -1.35
C ARG A 344 13.41 14.60 -0.01
N ALA A 345 13.46 15.38 1.08
CA ALA A 345 13.78 14.91 2.43
C ALA A 345 12.79 13.86 2.97
N ALA A 346 11.51 13.91 2.56
CA ALA A 346 10.50 12.92 2.94
C ALA A 346 10.67 11.57 2.23
N GLY A 347 11.43 11.54 1.13
CA GLY A 347 11.58 10.37 0.27
C GLY A 347 10.30 10.02 -0.49
N THR A 348 10.34 8.88 -1.19
CA THR A 348 9.29 8.47 -2.13
C THR A 348 8.31 7.43 -1.56
N SER A 349 8.38 7.19 -0.25
CA SER A 349 7.56 6.23 0.50
C SER A 349 6.19 6.77 0.92
N GLY A 350 5.91 8.05 0.64
CA GLY A 350 4.68 8.75 1.03
C GLY A 350 4.85 9.70 2.22
N GLY A 351 6.01 9.69 2.90
CA GLY A 351 6.40 10.74 3.85
C GLY A 351 5.75 10.67 5.24
N ASN A 352 5.26 9.51 5.68
CA ASN A 352 4.60 9.37 6.99
C ASN A 352 5.51 9.81 8.14
N LEU A 353 6.72 9.25 8.21
CA LEU A 353 7.66 9.61 9.26
C LEU A 353 8.04 11.09 9.22
N TYR A 354 8.25 11.63 8.02
CA TYR A 354 8.67 13.01 7.86
C TYR A 354 7.59 14.00 8.29
N TYR A 355 6.34 13.75 7.90
CA TYR A 355 5.22 14.57 8.35
C TYR A 355 5.05 14.51 9.87
N ILE A 356 5.15 13.33 10.48
CA ILE A 356 5.09 13.17 11.93
C ILE A 356 6.21 13.97 12.60
N LEU A 357 7.45 13.93 12.10
CA LEU A 357 8.55 14.75 12.62
C LEU A 357 8.23 16.25 12.56
N GLN A 358 7.72 16.73 11.43
CA GLN A 358 7.35 18.14 11.26
C GLN A 358 6.19 18.54 12.17
N TYR A 359 5.21 17.66 12.34
CA TYR A 359 4.10 17.85 13.28
C TYR A 359 4.59 18.00 14.71
N PHE A 360 5.49 17.12 15.19
CA PHE A 360 6.02 17.26 16.55
C PHE A 360 6.96 18.45 16.72
N ALA A 361 7.72 18.82 15.67
CA ALA A 361 8.56 20.00 15.69
C ALA A 361 7.74 21.30 15.75
N SER A 362 6.61 21.39 15.02
CA SER A 362 5.75 22.58 15.04
C SER A 362 5.09 22.84 16.40
N GLN A 363 4.84 21.78 17.18
CA GLN A 363 4.33 21.90 18.55
C GLN A 363 5.38 22.41 19.57
N HIS A 364 6.66 22.44 19.20
CA HIS A 364 7.75 22.85 20.09
C HIS A 364 8.61 23.95 19.43
N PRO A 365 8.24 25.23 19.60
CA PRO A 365 8.99 26.36 19.02
C PRO A 365 10.46 26.35 19.40
N GLY A 366 11.34 26.56 18.42
CA GLY A 366 12.79 26.51 18.59
C GLY A 366 13.38 25.09 18.62
N SER A 367 12.57 24.06 18.36
CA SER A 367 13.07 22.70 18.15
C SER A 367 13.67 22.53 16.75
N THR A 368 14.58 21.57 16.60
CA THR A 368 15.23 21.24 15.32
C THR A 368 15.17 19.74 15.06
N ILE A 369 15.02 19.36 13.79
CA ILE A 369 15.03 17.95 13.36
C ILE A 369 16.47 17.57 13.03
N GLN A 370 17.08 16.72 13.86
CA GLN A 370 18.40 16.15 13.62
C GLN A 370 18.27 14.80 12.93
N THR A 371 18.96 14.64 11.81
CA THR A 371 19.05 13.36 11.09
C THR A 371 20.39 12.69 11.38
N ASN A 372 20.35 11.46 11.90
CA ASN A 372 21.53 10.64 12.17
C ASN A 372 21.61 9.53 11.11
N ARG A 373 22.42 9.77 10.08
CA ARG A 373 22.63 8.79 9.00
C ARG A 373 23.70 7.78 9.40
N GLY A 374 23.32 6.50 9.38
CA GLY A 374 24.26 5.40 9.53
C GLY A 374 25.02 5.11 8.23
N ARG A 375 25.74 3.96 8.21
CA ARG A 375 26.37 3.44 6.98
C ARG A 375 25.35 2.92 5.96
N ASN A 376 24.16 2.51 6.41
CA ASN A 376 23.09 2.04 5.55
C ASN A 376 22.14 3.20 5.24
N ALA A 377 21.97 3.53 3.96
CA ALA A 377 21.08 4.62 3.51
C ALA A 377 19.59 4.33 3.78
N ASP A 378 19.22 3.06 3.92
CA ASP A 378 17.85 2.63 4.20
C ASP A 378 17.53 2.51 5.69
N VAL A 379 18.50 2.83 6.57
CA VAL A 379 18.27 2.96 8.02
C VAL A 379 18.73 4.34 8.47
N ILE A 380 17.76 5.17 8.85
CA ILE A 380 18.01 6.55 9.27
C ILE A 380 17.28 6.79 10.58
N ASP A 381 18.00 7.29 11.59
CA ASP A 381 17.42 7.70 12.86
C ASP A 381 17.17 9.21 12.83
N TYR A 382 16.03 9.65 13.36
CA TYR A 382 15.64 11.06 13.43
C TYR A 382 15.28 11.45 14.86
N ASN A 383 15.75 12.62 15.27
CA ASN A 383 15.46 13.20 16.58
C ASN A 383 14.86 14.60 16.41
N VAL A 384 13.78 14.90 17.11
CA VAL A 384 13.36 16.29 17.36
C VAL A 384 14.03 16.73 18.65
N ILE A 385 14.85 17.77 18.58
CA ILE A 385 15.66 18.28 19.70
C ILE A 385 15.13 19.65 20.10
N SER A 386 14.90 19.87 21.38
CA SER A 386 14.50 21.18 21.93
C SER A 386 15.62 22.23 21.76
N SER A 387 15.27 23.51 21.97
CA SER A 387 16.26 24.59 22.04
C SER A 387 17.27 24.42 23.18
N SER A 388 16.94 23.66 24.23
CA SER A 388 17.85 23.30 25.34
C SER A 388 18.74 22.09 25.05
N GLY A 389 18.61 21.44 23.88
CA GLY A 389 19.39 20.26 23.50
C GLY A 389 18.81 18.92 23.98
N GLU A 390 17.59 18.90 24.52
CA GLU A 390 16.89 17.69 24.96
C GLU A 390 16.21 16.98 23.79
N ILE A 391 16.25 15.64 23.75
CA ILE A 391 15.56 14.85 22.73
C ILE A 391 14.08 14.75 23.11
N LEU A 392 13.22 15.44 22.39
CA LEU A 392 11.77 15.45 22.60
C LEU A 392 11.08 14.25 21.96
N PHE A 393 11.54 13.85 20.78
CA PHE A 393 10.89 12.81 19.99
C PHE A 393 11.92 12.05 19.15
N LYS A 394 11.86 10.72 19.18
CA LYS A 394 12.81 9.83 18.49
C LYS A 394 12.06 8.90 17.55
N THR A 395 12.45 8.89 16.28
CA THR A 395 11.89 8.01 15.25
C THR A 395 12.98 7.41 14.39
N ALA A 396 12.60 6.41 13.58
CA ALA A 396 13.53 5.81 12.64
C ALA A 396 12.84 5.32 11.37
N ARG A 397 13.57 5.30 10.27
CA ARG A 397 13.21 4.67 9.01
C ARG A 397 13.96 3.34 8.87
N TYR A 398 13.27 2.29 8.45
CA TYR A 398 13.82 0.96 8.15
C TYR A 398 13.25 0.45 6.82
N TYR A 399 13.99 0.62 5.73
CA TYR A 399 13.59 0.13 4.41
C TYR A 399 14.38 -1.13 4.03
N GLY A 400 13.76 -2.02 3.26
CA GLY A 400 14.36 -3.28 2.84
C GLY A 400 14.29 -4.39 3.90
N PHE A 401 13.96 -5.61 3.48
CA PHE A 401 13.73 -6.75 4.40
C PHE A 401 14.90 -7.10 5.30
N ARG A 402 16.14 -6.93 4.84
CA ARG A 402 17.35 -7.14 5.66
C ARG A 402 17.34 -6.26 6.91
N ASN A 403 16.90 -5.01 6.77
CA ASN A 403 16.77 -4.06 7.87
C ASN A 403 15.55 -4.34 8.73
N ILE A 404 14.42 -4.73 8.12
CA ILE A 404 13.20 -5.14 8.83
C ILE A 404 13.48 -6.32 9.75
N GLN A 405 14.21 -7.34 9.28
CA GLN A 405 14.62 -8.49 10.10
C GLN A 405 15.44 -8.06 11.32
N ASN A 406 16.30 -7.05 11.19
CA ASN A 406 17.04 -6.48 12.32
C ASN A 406 16.10 -5.79 13.32
N LEU A 407 15.15 -4.99 12.83
CA LEU A 407 14.17 -4.29 13.67
C LEU A 407 13.32 -5.29 14.47
N VAL A 408 12.73 -6.27 13.81
CA VAL A 408 11.83 -7.24 14.46
C VAL A 408 12.57 -8.08 15.52
N ARG A 409 13.83 -8.45 15.26
CA ARG A 409 14.66 -9.12 16.28
C ARG A 409 14.87 -8.28 17.54
N LYS A 410 14.92 -6.94 17.42
CA LYS A 410 15.04 -6.02 18.57
C LYS A 410 13.74 -5.90 19.36
N LEU A 411 12.59 -6.08 18.71
CA LEU A 411 11.26 -5.99 19.33
C LEU A 411 10.80 -7.29 20.00
N LYS A 412 11.57 -8.38 19.85
CA LYS A 412 11.21 -9.68 20.43
C LYS A 412 11.20 -9.61 21.97
N PRO A 413 10.10 -10.03 22.64
CA PRO A 413 10.05 -10.06 24.09
C PRO A 413 11.17 -10.92 24.69
N VAL A 414 11.77 -10.45 25.77
CA VAL A 414 12.81 -11.20 26.50
C VAL A 414 12.16 -12.45 27.10
N ARG A 415 12.57 -13.63 26.63
CA ARG A 415 12.09 -14.89 27.20
C ARG A 415 12.67 -15.07 28.61
N PRO A 416 11.86 -15.26 29.66
CA PRO A 416 12.39 -15.63 30.97
C PRO A 416 13.07 -17.01 30.86
N SER A 417 14.28 -17.12 31.39
CA SER A 417 15.04 -18.38 31.42
C SER A 417 14.21 -19.45 32.14
N ARG A 418 13.81 -20.49 31.41
CA ARG A 418 13.16 -21.68 31.97
C ARG A 418 14.20 -22.79 32.11
N MET A 419 15.02 -22.74 33.16
CA MET A 419 15.65 -23.96 33.66
C MET A 419 14.67 -24.67 34.59
N PRO A 420 14.31 -25.94 34.33
CA PRO A 420 13.48 -26.73 35.25
C PRO A 420 14.23 -26.91 36.58
N GLY A 421 13.64 -26.43 37.69
CA GLY A 421 14.19 -26.64 39.04
C GLY A 421 15.16 -25.57 39.57
N GLY A 422 15.52 -24.56 38.78
CA GLY A 422 16.31 -23.42 39.26
C GLY A 422 15.41 -22.32 39.82
N ARG A 423 15.57 -21.93 41.10
CA ARG A 423 15.00 -20.66 41.60
C ARG A 423 15.48 -19.52 40.69
N PRO A 424 14.65 -18.48 40.42
CA PRO A 424 15.05 -17.37 39.58
C PRO A 424 16.14 -16.57 40.28
N VAL A 425 17.40 -16.90 40.01
CA VAL A 425 18.55 -16.12 40.47
C VAL A 425 18.84 -15.07 39.41
N GLY A 426 18.45 -13.83 39.73
CA GLY A 426 18.88 -12.63 39.01
C GLY A 426 17.96 -12.25 37.86
N ALA A 427 17.35 -11.07 37.99
CA ALA A 427 16.92 -10.30 36.83
C ALA A 427 18.11 -10.24 35.85
N ALA A 428 17.93 -10.81 34.65
CA ALA A 428 18.95 -10.74 33.61
C ALA A 428 19.27 -9.25 33.38
N ARG A 429 20.45 -8.82 33.85
CA ARG A 429 20.96 -7.48 33.58
C ARG A 429 21.06 -7.34 32.06
N LYS A 430 20.42 -6.30 31.52
CA LYS A 430 20.63 -5.84 30.13
C LYS A 430 22.13 -5.93 29.82
N PRO A 431 22.55 -6.54 28.69
CA PRO A 431 23.92 -6.37 28.25
C PRO A 431 24.13 -4.88 28.03
N VAL A 432 25.07 -4.30 28.77
CA VAL A 432 25.51 -2.91 28.64
C VAL A 432 26.32 -2.82 27.34
N GLY A 433 25.62 -2.82 26.21
CA GLY A 433 26.14 -2.39 24.92
C GLY A 433 25.80 -0.91 24.75
N LYS A 434 26.83 -0.05 24.72
CA LYS A 434 26.81 1.40 24.45
C LYS A 434 25.43 2.07 24.53
N ALA A 435 25.17 2.68 25.69
CA ALA A 435 24.16 3.70 25.87
C ALA A 435 24.37 4.84 24.85
N GLY A 436 23.48 4.88 23.86
CA GLY A 436 23.29 6.00 22.93
C GLY A 436 21.80 6.35 22.92
N SER A 437 21.45 7.32 23.77
CA SER A 437 20.14 7.97 23.96
C SER A 437 19.03 7.16 24.65
N SER A 438 18.70 7.59 25.86
CA SER A 438 17.70 7.07 26.80
C SER A 438 16.24 7.43 26.44
N VAL A 439 15.93 7.53 25.15
CA VAL A 439 14.56 7.74 24.65
C VAL A 439 14.20 6.53 23.79
N GLU A 440 13.13 5.83 24.17
CA GLU A 440 12.57 4.74 23.38
C GLU A 440 12.02 5.29 22.04
N LEU A 441 12.18 4.51 20.97
CA LEU A 441 11.62 4.89 19.66
C LEU A 441 10.10 5.06 19.80
N SER A 442 9.58 6.17 19.32
CA SER A 442 8.14 6.47 19.38
C SER A 442 7.42 5.99 18.12
N TYR A 443 8.04 6.19 16.95
CA TYR A 443 7.50 5.78 15.66
C TYR A 443 8.62 5.22 14.77
N VAL A 444 8.32 4.20 13.97
CA VAL A 444 9.22 3.63 12.97
C VAL A 444 8.50 3.43 11.64
N GLU A 445 9.01 4.05 10.60
CA GLU A 445 8.54 3.80 9.23
C GLU A 445 9.25 2.61 8.62
N VAL A 446 8.46 1.68 8.10
CA VAL A 446 8.90 0.38 7.60
C VAL A 446 8.41 0.21 6.18
N MET A 447 9.33 -0.02 5.24
CA MET A 447 9.01 -0.29 3.83
C MET A 447 9.74 -1.54 3.38
N ALA A 448 9.03 -2.47 2.75
CA ALA A 448 9.58 -3.71 2.25
C ALA A 448 10.66 -3.49 1.17
N CYS A 449 10.45 -2.50 0.30
CA CYS A 449 11.36 -2.17 -0.80
C CYS A 449 12.45 -1.19 -0.33
N PRO A 450 13.74 -1.44 -0.66
CA PRO A 450 14.81 -0.44 -0.53
C PRO A 450 14.48 0.82 -1.34
N GLY A 451 14.81 2.00 -0.81
CA GLY A 451 14.47 3.28 -1.46
C GLY A 451 13.00 3.72 -1.35
N GLY A 452 12.06 2.82 -1.05
CA GLY A 452 10.64 3.12 -0.90
C GLY A 452 9.79 2.62 -2.08
N CYS A 453 8.61 3.22 -2.27
CA CYS A 453 7.60 2.71 -3.19
C CYS A 453 7.94 2.94 -4.68
N THR A 454 8.84 3.87 -5.02
CA THR A 454 9.31 4.07 -6.40
C THR A 454 10.12 2.90 -6.93
N ASN A 455 10.73 2.10 -6.04
CA ASN A 455 11.39 0.84 -6.37
C ASN A 455 10.45 -0.38 -6.21
N GLY A 456 9.13 -0.14 -6.12
CA GLY A 456 8.14 -1.19 -5.95
C GLY A 456 8.14 -2.23 -7.07
N GLY A 457 7.57 -3.39 -6.77
CA GLY A 457 7.57 -4.53 -7.67
C GLY A 457 6.87 -4.36 -8.99
N GLY A 458 5.76 -3.63 -8.97
CA GLY A 458 4.92 -3.39 -10.13
C GLY A 458 5.38 -2.23 -11.00
N GLN A 459 6.52 -1.62 -10.66
CA GLN A 459 7.07 -0.50 -11.40
C GLN A 459 7.71 -0.99 -12.70
N ILE A 460 7.73 -0.11 -13.70
CA ILE A 460 8.46 -0.33 -14.95
C ILE A 460 9.96 -0.42 -14.61
N LYS A 461 10.61 -1.47 -15.08
CA LYS A 461 12.02 -1.77 -14.85
C LYS A 461 12.85 -1.27 -16.00
N VAL A 462 14.13 -1.04 -15.73
CA VAL A 462 15.13 -0.62 -16.73
C VAL A 462 15.25 -1.60 -17.90
N ASP A 463 14.99 -2.88 -17.65
CA ASP A 463 15.03 -3.96 -18.64
C ASP A 463 13.69 -4.15 -19.39
N ASP A 464 12.63 -3.43 -19.01
CA ASP A 464 11.37 -3.51 -19.76
C ASP A 464 11.56 -2.92 -21.16
N PRO A 465 10.95 -3.51 -22.21
CA PRO A 465 11.19 -3.13 -23.61
C PRO A 465 11.06 -1.62 -23.86
N ILE A 466 10.04 -1.00 -23.27
CA ILE A 466 9.78 0.44 -23.41
C ILE A 466 10.94 1.33 -22.91
N VAL A 467 11.62 0.90 -21.85
CA VAL A 467 12.76 1.64 -21.27
C VAL A 467 14.04 1.28 -22.02
N ALA A 468 14.25 0.00 -22.31
CA ALA A 468 15.42 -0.49 -23.03
C ALA A 468 15.52 0.14 -24.42
N GLU A 469 14.41 0.20 -25.17
CA GLU A 469 14.35 0.83 -26.50
C GLU A 469 14.68 2.33 -26.43
N ARG A 470 14.04 3.07 -25.50
CA ARG A 470 14.29 4.50 -25.33
C ARG A 470 15.74 4.80 -24.96
N LEU A 471 16.34 3.98 -24.11
CA LEU A 471 17.73 4.12 -23.68
C LEU A 471 18.73 3.54 -24.69
N GLY A 472 18.27 2.96 -25.81
CA GLY A 472 19.13 2.33 -26.81
C GLY A 472 19.94 1.14 -26.28
N ARG A 473 19.36 0.37 -25.34
CA ARG A 473 20.04 -0.74 -24.67
C ARG A 473 19.72 -2.08 -25.33
N GLU A 474 20.77 -2.83 -25.66
CA GLU A 474 20.66 -4.19 -26.20
C GLU A 474 20.97 -5.27 -25.14
N THR A 475 21.56 -4.88 -24.00
CA THR A 475 21.99 -5.81 -22.93
C THR A 475 21.27 -5.54 -21.60
N LYS A 476 21.05 -6.62 -20.84
CA LYS A 476 20.48 -6.56 -19.48
C LYS A 476 21.22 -5.56 -18.59
N ALA A 477 20.48 -4.85 -17.77
CA ALA A 477 21.00 -3.85 -16.86
C ALA A 477 21.77 -4.45 -15.69
N GLY A 478 22.95 -3.88 -15.43
CA GLY A 478 23.70 -4.14 -14.23
C GLY A 478 23.15 -3.37 -13.02
N PRO A 479 23.74 -3.60 -11.83
CA PRO A 479 23.31 -2.94 -10.59
C PRO A 479 23.40 -1.41 -10.64
N GLN A 480 24.40 -0.86 -11.35
CA GLN A 480 24.56 0.58 -11.47
C GLN A 480 23.44 1.19 -12.30
N GLU A 481 23.04 0.55 -13.39
CA GLU A 481 22.00 1.11 -14.25
C GLU A 481 20.60 0.94 -13.67
N GLN A 482 20.37 -0.10 -12.86
CA GLN A 482 19.18 -0.19 -12.02
C GLN A 482 19.12 0.96 -11.00
N LYS A 483 20.26 1.36 -10.45
CA LYS A 483 20.35 2.49 -9.52
C LYS A 483 20.11 3.82 -10.22
N ASP A 484 20.69 4.03 -11.39
CA ASP A 484 20.51 5.24 -12.18
C ASP A 484 19.05 5.35 -12.67
N TRP A 485 18.44 4.21 -13.03
CA TRP A 485 17.02 4.12 -13.34
C TRP A 485 16.14 4.53 -12.16
N LEU A 486 16.40 3.98 -10.96
CA LEU A 486 15.66 4.35 -9.77
C LEU A 486 15.81 5.85 -9.45
N ALA A 487 17.01 6.41 -9.62
CA ALA A 487 17.23 7.84 -9.45
C ALA A 487 16.42 8.69 -10.45
N ALA A 488 16.27 8.23 -11.69
CA ALA A 488 15.42 8.89 -12.69
C ALA A 488 13.93 8.81 -12.32
N VAL A 489 13.46 7.68 -11.77
CA VAL A 489 12.08 7.54 -11.27
C VAL A 489 11.85 8.45 -10.05
N ASP A 490 12.80 8.52 -9.12
CA ASP A 490 12.73 9.43 -7.97
C ASP A 490 12.73 10.89 -8.42
N GLU A 491 13.54 11.25 -9.42
CA GLU A 491 13.55 12.61 -9.98
C GLU A 491 12.20 12.94 -10.64
N ALA A 492 11.65 12.02 -11.43
CA ALA A 492 10.32 12.18 -12.00
C ALA A 492 9.26 12.36 -10.92
N TYR A 493 9.34 11.61 -9.81
CA TYR A 493 8.43 11.74 -8.66
C TYR A 493 8.42 13.15 -8.07
N PHE A 494 9.53 13.89 -8.08
CA PHE A 494 9.60 15.27 -7.59
C PHE A 494 9.43 16.34 -8.68
N SER A 495 9.43 15.97 -9.97
CA SER A 495 9.35 16.94 -11.07
C SER A 495 8.11 17.85 -11.03
N GLY A 496 6.97 17.35 -10.55
CA GLY A 496 5.73 18.15 -10.41
C GLY A 496 5.81 19.26 -9.35
N SER A 497 6.78 19.19 -8.42
CA SER A 497 7.00 20.22 -7.40
C SER A 497 7.79 21.44 -7.92
N GLU A 498 8.55 21.29 -9.01
CA GLU A 498 9.38 22.36 -9.58
C GLU A 498 8.60 23.22 -10.59
N THR A 499 7.59 22.65 -11.26
CA THR A 499 6.74 23.37 -12.24
C THR A 499 5.77 24.37 -11.62
N GLY A 500 5.57 24.33 -10.29
CA GLY A 500 4.82 25.36 -9.55
C GLY A 500 5.60 26.67 -9.32
N ALA A 501 6.90 26.69 -9.66
CA ALA A 501 7.77 27.85 -9.50
C ALA A 501 7.93 28.70 -10.79
N VAL A 502 7.02 28.57 -11.76
CA VAL A 502 7.01 29.41 -12.96
C VAL A 502 6.30 30.73 -12.67
N GLU A 503 7.11 31.75 -12.40
CA GLU A 503 6.87 33.19 -12.51
C GLU A 503 5.41 33.68 -12.33
N SER A 504 5.06 34.06 -11.09
CA SER A 504 4.01 35.04 -10.81
C SER A 504 4.45 36.46 -11.22
N SER A 505 4.81 36.64 -12.49
CA SER A 505 4.96 37.96 -13.11
C SER A 505 3.61 38.41 -13.65
N GLY A 506 2.66 38.66 -12.76
CA GLY A 506 1.31 39.11 -13.12
C GLY A 506 0.62 39.74 -11.91
N ASN A 507 0.69 41.07 -11.82
CA ASN A 507 0.02 41.87 -10.81
C ASN A 507 -1.47 41.51 -10.68
N GLY A 508 -1.82 40.91 -9.55
CA GLY A 508 -3.17 40.56 -9.17
C GLY A 508 -3.12 39.93 -7.78
N GLU A 509 -2.89 40.77 -6.75
CA GLU A 509 -3.03 40.38 -5.35
C GLU A 509 -4.47 39.94 -5.10
N MET A 510 -4.71 38.64 -5.19
CA MET A 510 -5.81 37.99 -4.50
C MET A 510 -5.15 37.23 -3.36
N GLU A 511 -5.14 37.85 -2.18
CA GLU A 511 -4.72 37.21 -0.94
C GLU A 511 -5.61 35.98 -0.72
N VAL A 512 -5.10 34.81 -1.09
CA VAL A 512 -5.64 33.55 -0.60
C VAL A 512 -5.05 33.42 0.79
N ASP A 513 -5.89 33.64 1.80
CA ASP A 513 -5.59 33.48 3.23
C ASP A 513 -4.95 32.08 3.42
N GLU A 514 -3.62 31.99 3.48
CA GLU A 514 -2.96 30.73 3.82
C GLU A 514 -3.39 30.39 5.24
N PRO A 515 -4.00 29.21 5.47
CA PRO A 515 -4.40 28.83 6.81
C PRO A 515 -3.19 28.92 7.75
N SER A 516 -3.30 29.63 8.86
CA SER A 516 -2.22 29.81 9.85
C SER A 516 -1.71 28.48 10.47
N ASP A 517 -2.37 27.37 10.15
CA ASP A 517 -2.11 26.00 10.58
C ASP A 517 -1.74 25.14 9.36
N THR A 518 -0.67 25.51 8.66
CA THR A 518 -0.05 24.64 7.64
C THR A 518 1.18 23.96 8.24
N ILE A 519 1.19 22.64 8.20
CA ILE A 519 2.34 21.82 8.54
C ILE A 519 2.81 21.21 7.24
N TYR A 520 3.91 21.73 6.72
CA TYR A 520 4.55 21.18 5.53
C TYR A 520 3.61 21.16 4.30
N GLY A 521 2.94 22.30 4.05
CA GLY A 521 2.00 22.47 2.94
C GLY A 521 0.64 21.79 3.11
N ILE A 522 0.43 21.05 4.20
CA ILE A 522 -0.83 20.39 4.52
C ILE A 522 -1.49 21.12 5.69
N SER A 523 -2.76 21.47 5.56
CA SER A 523 -3.54 22.04 6.66
C SER A 523 -4.23 20.92 7.45
N PRO A 524 -3.79 20.60 8.69
CA PRO A 524 -4.42 19.55 9.49
C PRO A 524 -5.89 19.86 9.77
N SER A 525 -6.23 21.11 10.06
CA SER A 525 -7.60 21.57 10.26
C SER A 525 -8.49 21.34 9.03
N ARG A 526 -8.02 21.67 7.82
CA ARG A 526 -8.74 21.36 6.56
C ARG A 526 -9.03 19.87 6.44
N ILE A 527 -8.00 19.04 6.62
CA ILE A 527 -8.12 17.58 6.50
C ILE A 527 -9.11 17.02 7.52
N LYS A 528 -9.02 17.42 8.79
CA LYS A 528 -9.94 16.97 9.84
C LYS A 528 -11.38 17.39 9.57
N ASN A 529 -11.60 18.62 9.10
CA ASN A 529 -12.93 19.10 8.73
C ASN A 529 -13.52 18.26 7.58
N THR A 530 -12.71 17.93 6.57
CA THR A 530 -13.13 17.05 5.47
C THR A 530 -13.47 15.64 5.95
N LEU A 531 -12.64 15.05 6.82
CA LEU A 531 -12.87 13.71 7.36
C LEU A 531 -14.11 13.67 8.27
N SER A 532 -14.35 14.72 9.05
CA SER A 532 -15.59 14.87 9.84
C SER A 532 -16.80 14.95 8.92
N HIS A 533 -16.75 15.79 7.88
CA HIS A 533 -17.82 15.91 6.89
C HIS A 533 -18.09 14.58 6.16
N TRP A 534 -17.04 13.83 5.83
CA TRP A 534 -17.18 12.49 5.25
C TRP A 534 -17.93 11.53 6.18
N ALA A 535 -17.59 11.50 7.47
CA ALA A 535 -18.29 10.72 8.47
C ALA A 535 -19.77 11.15 8.62
N ASP A 536 -20.04 12.45 8.64
CA ASP A 536 -21.39 13.01 8.77
C ASP A 536 -22.26 12.66 7.55
N VAL A 537 -21.72 12.81 6.34
CA VAL A 537 -22.42 12.55 5.08
C VAL A 537 -22.76 11.08 4.90
N THR A 538 -21.88 10.19 5.35
CA THR A 538 -22.08 8.74 5.24
C THR A 538 -22.87 8.17 6.41
N ALA A 539 -22.99 8.94 7.51
CA ALA A 539 -23.46 8.50 8.81
C ALA A 539 -22.67 7.30 9.38
N ILE A 540 -21.38 7.21 9.02
CA ILE A 540 -20.46 6.16 9.48
C ILE A 540 -19.37 6.82 10.33
N PRO A 541 -19.12 6.34 11.56
CA PRO A 541 -18.05 6.85 12.40
C PRO A 541 -16.67 6.80 11.74
N LEU A 542 -15.86 7.85 11.93
CA LEU A 542 -14.53 7.97 11.33
C LEU A 542 -13.60 6.81 11.73
N ASP A 543 -13.77 6.21 12.92
CA ASP A 543 -13.00 5.05 13.35
C ASP A 543 -13.20 3.84 12.43
N LYS A 544 -14.42 3.58 11.97
CA LYS A 544 -14.73 2.50 11.02
C LYS A 544 -14.29 2.82 9.59
N LEU A 545 -14.32 4.10 9.23
CA LEU A 545 -13.93 4.57 7.91
C LEU A 545 -12.41 4.51 7.71
N ALA A 546 -11.64 5.05 8.65
CA ALA A 546 -10.21 5.28 8.48
C ALA A 546 -9.30 4.21 9.09
N TYR A 547 -9.78 3.46 10.08
CA TYR A 547 -8.97 2.47 10.78
C TYR A 547 -9.44 1.05 10.47
N THR A 548 -8.52 0.10 10.65
CA THR A 548 -8.75 -1.33 10.49
C THR A 548 -8.17 -2.09 11.68
N SER A 549 -8.41 -3.40 11.74
CA SER A 549 -7.81 -4.30 12.70
C SER A 549 -6.96 -5.33 11.97
N TYR A 550 -5.66 -5.33 12.22
CA TYR A 550 -4.76 -6.38 11.73
C TYR A 550 -4.92 -7.63 12.61
N ILE A 551 -5.44 -8.70 12.01
CA ILE A 551 -5.65 -9.98 12.71
C ILE A 551 -4.41 -10.86 12.50
N ALA A 552 -3.97 -11.56 13.54
CA ALA A 552 -2.96 -12.61 13.37
C ALA A 552 -3.50 -13.70 12.45
N VAL A 553 -2.86 -13.95 11.30
CA VAL A 553 -3.21 -15.07 10.43
C VAL A 553 -2.81 -16.36 11.12
N ILE A 554 -3.77 -17.02 11.75
CA ILE A 554 -3.60 -18.38 12.26
C ILE A 554 -3.65 -19.30 11.03
N SER A 555 -2.51 -19.56 10.40
CA SER A 555 -2.41 -20.65 9.43
C SER A 555 -2.62 -21.97 10.18
N ASP A 556 -3.70 -22.66 9.86
CA ASP A 556 -3.92 -24.05 10.26
C ASP A 556 -3.38 -25.05 9.23
N VAL A 557 -2.78 -24.55 8.14
CA VAL A 557 -2.14 -25.38 7.11
C VAL A 557 -0.83 -25.92 7.67
N GLY A 558 -0.78 -27.22 7.92
CA GLY A 558 0.40 -27.93 8.44
C GLY A 558 0.51 -27.96 9.97
N LYS A 559 -0.50 -27.48 10.72
CA LYS A 559 -0.65 -27.94 12.10
C LYS A 559 -1.29 -29.31 12.04
N ASP A 560 -0.48 -30.35 12.16
CA ASP A 560 -0.98 -31.66 12.49
C ASP A 560 -1.98 -31.49 13.63
N LYS A 561 -3.21 -32.00 13.45
CA LYS A 561 -4.15 -32.25 14.53
C LYS A 561 -3.30 -32.78 15.68
N THR A 562 -3.21 -32.03 16.79
CA THR A 562 -2.44 -32.38 17.98
C THR A 562 -2.43 -33.89 18.11
N THR A 563 -1.31 -34.53 17.75
CA THR A 563 -1.24 -35.99 17.69
C THR A 563 -1.67 -36.50 19.06
N ASP A 564 -2.48 -37.55 19.13
CA ASP A 564 -3.01 -38.05 20.41
C ASP A 564 -1.90 -38.27 21.47
N THR A 565 -0.66 -38.47 21.04
CA THR A 565 0.57 -38.43 21.85
C THR A 565 0.78 -37.14 22.65
N GLU A 566 0.54 -35.94 22.10
CA GLU A 566 0.66 -34.66 22.84
C GLU A 566 -0.47 -34.48 23.86
N ARG A 567 -1.68 -34.96 23.55
CA ARG A 567 -2.80 -35.02 24.51
C ARG A 567 -2.50 -36.00 25.63
N VAL A 568 -1.91 -37.16 25.34
CA VAL A 568 -1.49 -38.17 26.33
C VAL A 568 -0.37 -37.62 27.21
N VAL A 569 0.60 -36.89 26.66
CA VAL A 569 1.67 -36.24 27.46
C VAL A 569 1.10 -35.12 28.36
N GLN A 570 0.13 -34.34 27.89
CA GLN A 570 -0.53 -33.33 28.73
C GLN A 570 -1.46 -33.94 29.81
N LEU A 571 -2.09 -35.08 29.54
CA LEU A 571 -2.87 -35.84 30.53
C LEU A 571 -1.96 -36.52 31.56
N ALA A 572 -0.84 -37.10 31.12
CA ALA A 572 0.16 -37.71 32.00
C ALA A 572 0.85 -36.67 32.90
N GLY A 573 1.06 -35.44 32.42
CA GLY A 573 1.61 -34.34 33.23
C GLY A 573 0.63 -33.75 34.26
N LYS A 574 -0.68 -33.98 34.11
CA LYS A 574 -1.71 -33.52 35.06
C LYS A 574 -2.07 -34.56 36.12
N ILE A 575 -1.76 -35.83 35.89
CA ILE A 575 -1.94 -36.91 36.86
C ILE A 575 -0.58 -37.20 37.48
N GLY A 576 -0.24 -36.47 38.53
CA GLY A 576 0.96 -36.76 39.33
C GLY A 576 0.94 -38.20 39.84
N GLY A 577 1.89 -39.01 39.37
CA GLY A 577 2.15 -40.35 39.85
C GLY A 577 3.59 -40.71 39.51
N GLY A 578 4.48 -40.61 40.49
CA GLY A 578 5.86 -41.06 40.35
C GLY A 578 5.93 -42.58 40.30
N TRP A 579 6.86 -43.08 39.49
CA TRP A 579 7.79 -44.19 39.77
C TRP A 579 9.09 -43.90 39.03
#